data_AF-A0A832M622-F1
#
_entry.id   AF-A0A832M622-F1
#
_cell.length_a   1.000
_cell.length_b   1.000
_cell.length_c   1.000
_cell.angle_alpha   90.00
_cell.angle_beta   90.00
_cell.angle_gamma   90.00
#
_symmetry.space_group_name_H-M   'P 1'
#
loop_
_entity.id
_entity.type
_entity.pdbx_description
1 polymer ?
#
loop_
_entity_poly.entity_id
_entity_poly.type
_entity_poly.pdbx_seq_one_letter_code
_entity_poly.pdbx_strand_id
1 'polypeptide(L)' 'MGQTDRLEWRLHQHNDPIHTLTRTTKRYPGPWKLVYWETLPSRSAAMAREKQLKSGQGRAWLKQKFGR' A
#
# COMPACT_ATOMS: atom_id res chain seq x y z
N MET A 1 1.28 -1.17 3.07
CA MET A 1 -0.08 -1.53 2.60
C MET A 1 -1.06 -0.53 3.19
N GLY A 2 -2.00 -0.07 2.39
CA GLY A 2 -3.03 0.90 2.74
C GLY A 2 -4.08 0.98 1.65
N GLN A 3 -5.10 1.81 1.85
CA GLN A 3 -6.19 2.05 0.91
C GLN A 3 -6.35 3.55 0.61
N THR A 4 -6.77 3.88 -0.61
CA THR A 4 -7.00 5.24 -1.08
C THR A 4 -8.01 5.22 -2.23
N ASP A 5 -8.74 6.31 -2.38
CA ASP A 5 -9.58 6.65 -3.53
C ASP A 5 -8.78 7.31 -4.67
N ARG A 6 -7.58 7.85 -4.37
CA ARG A 6 -6.70 8.55 -5.33
C ARG A 6 -5.28 7.99 -5.29
N LEU A 7 -5.06 6.93 -6.07
CA LEU A 7 -3.81 6.16 -6.10
C LEU A 7 -2.58 7.02 -6.47
N GLU A 8 -2.67 7.83 -7.51
CA GLU A 8 -1.56 8.66 -8.01
C GLU A 8 -1.12 9.70 -6.97
N TRP A 9 -2.10 10.39 -6.38
CA TRP A 9 -1.87 11.39 -5.34
C TRP A 9 -1.22 10.76 -4.11
N ARG A 10 -1.66 9.56 -3.73
CA ARG A 10 -1.10 8.83 -2.59
C ARG A 10 0.34 8.41 -2.84
N LEU A 11 0.68 7.97 -4.06
CA LEU A 11 2.05 7.62 -4.42
C LEU A 11 2.96 8.85 -4.41
N HIS A 12 2.47 9.97 -4.94
CA HIS A 12 3.19 11.25 -4.89
C HIS A 12 3.47 11.68 -3.44
N GLN A 13 2.46 11.68 -2.56
CA GLN A 13 2.62 11.99 -1.13
C GLN A 13 3.64 11.09 -0.42
N HIS A 14 3.63 9.79 -0.72
CA HIS A 14 4.59 8.85 -0.14
C HIS A 14 6.02 9.13 -0.58
N ASN A 15 6.22 9.61 -1.80
CA ASN A 15 7.54 9.95 -2.36
C ASN A 15 7.98 11.40 -2.09
N ASP A 16 7.08 12.29 -1.71
CA ASP A 16 7.39 13.69 -1.39
C ASP A 16 8.04 13.83 0.00
N PRO A 17 9.35 14.16 0.11
CA PRO A 17 10.06 14.22 1.39
C PRO A 17 9.51 15.28 2.36
N ILE A 18 8.76 16.27 1.89
CA ILE A 18 8.17 17.36 2.70
C ILE A 18 6.86 16.91 3.35
N HIS A 19 6.21 15.86 2.82
CA HIS A 19 4.93 15.39 3.31
C HIS A 19 5.06 14.62 4.65
N THR A 20 4.55 15.19 5.74
CA THR A 20 4.72 14.66 7.11
C THR A 20 3.58 13.75 7.60
N LEU A 21 2.48 13.64 6.86
CA LEU A 21 1.29 12.91 7.33
C LEU A 21 1.47 11.38 7.40
N THR A 22 2.48 10.82 6.72
CA THR A 22 2.68 9.37 6.62
C THR A 22 3.89 8.88 7.41
N ARG A 23 3.70 8.61 8.71
CA ARG A 23 4.77 8.23 9.66
C ARG A 23 5.56 6.98 9.28
N THR A 24 4.90 5.93 8.76
CA THR A 24 5.54 4.62 8.52
C THR A 24 6.34 4.54 7.23
N THR A 25 5.90 5.23 6.18
CA THR A 25 6.57 5.24 4.87
C THR A 25 7.71 6.24 4.78
N LYS A 26 7.81 7.19 5.73
CA LYS A 26 8.96 8.08 5.85
C LYS A 26 10.11 7.50 6.68
N ARG A 27 9.87 6.40 7.40
CA ARG A 27 10.93 5.67 8.12
C ARG A 27 12.01 5.14 7.17
N TYR A 28 11.62 4.80 5.93
CA TYR A 28 12.54 4.36 4.90
C TYR A 28 12.57 5.41 3.79
N PRO A 29 13.74 6.01 3.51
CA PRO A 29 13.86 7.00 2.44
C PRO A 29 13.47 6.35 1.10
N GLY A 30 12.62 7.04 0.35
CA GLY A 30 12.10 6.59 -0.95
C GLY A 30 13.19 6.55 -2.04
N PRO A 31 12.81 6.23 -3.29
CA PRO A 31 11.43 6.20 -3.80
C PRO A 31 10.70 4.86 -3.58
N TRP A 32 9.46 4.96 -3.11
CA TRP A 32 8.50 3.86 -3.08
C TRP A 32 8.01 3.56 -4.49
N LYS A 33 8.15 2.29 -4.91
CA LYS A 33 7.55 1.77 -6.13
C LYS A 33 6.27 1.01 -5.78
N LEU A 34 5.19 1.29 -6.50
CA LEU A 34 3.93 0.57 -6.36
C LEU A 34 4.05 -0.80 -7.04
N VAL A 35 3.97 -1.87 -6.27
CA VAL A 35 4.12 -3.25 -6.77
C VAL A 35 2.76 -3.89 -7.09
N TYR A 36 1.71 -3.53 -6.34
CA TYR A 36 0.38 -4.11 -6.49
C TYR A 36 -0.68 -3.13 -6.01
N TRP A 37 -1.80 -3.06 -6.75
CA TRP A 37 -3.01 -2.34 -6.39
C TRP A 37 -4.24 -3.06 -6.97
N GLU A 38 -5.39 -2.89 -6.33
CA GLU A 38 -6.68 -3.42 -6.79
C GLU A 38 -7.80 -2.44 -6.45
N THR A 39 -8.84 -2.38 -7.30
CA THR A 39 -10.05 -1.61 -7.04
C THR A 39 -11.09 -2.49 -6.35
N LEU A 40 -11.75 -1.95 -5.34
CA LEU A 40 -12.77 -2.65 -4.58
C LEU A 40 -14.04 -1.80 -4.52
N PRO A 41 -15.23 -2.42 -4.48
CA PRO A 41 -16.50 -1.71 -4.63
C PRO A 41 -16.85 -0.81 -3.44
N SER A 42 -16.22 -1.03 -2.29
CA SER A 42 -16.49 -0.27 -1.08
C SER A 42 -15.26 -0.14 -0.18
N ARG A 43 -15.27 0.86 0.70
CA ARG A 43 -14.25 1.04 1.74
C ARG A 43 -14.17 -0.18 2.68
N SER A 44 -15.31 -0.79 3.01
CA SER A 44 -15.34 -1.98 3.86
C SER A 44 -14.65 -3.18 3.18
N ALA A 45 -14.89 -3.38 1.89
CA ALA A 45 -14.19 -4.38 1.10
C ALA A 45 -12.67 -4.10 1.04
N ALA A 46 -12.27 -2.84 0.84
CA ALA A 46 -10.86 -2.43 0.87
C ALA A 46 -10.18 -2.73 2.21
N MET A 47 -10.84 -2.42 3.33
CA MET A 47 -10.31 -2.72 4.65
C MET A 47 -10.21 -4.23 4.92
N ALA A 48 -11.21 -5.01 4.52
CA ALA A 48 -11.19 -6.47 4.65
C ALA A 48 -10.03 -7.06 3.84
N ARG A 49 -9.84 -6.59 2.60
CA ARG A 49 -8.75 -7.01 1.73
C ARG A 49 -7.38 -6.62 2.28
N GLU A 50 -7.23 -5.40 2.81
CA GLU A 50 -6.00 -4.97 3.46
C GLU A 50 -5.66 -5.86 4.66
N LYS A 51 -6.65 -6.24 5.47
CA LYS A 51 -6.47 -7.18 6.58
C LYS A 51 -6.04 -8.56 6.09
N GLN A 52 -6.66 -9.08 5.03
CA GLN A 52 -6.27 -10.34 4.40
C GLN A 52 -4.82 -10.30 3.89
N LEU A 53 -4.43 -9.27 3.15
CA LEU A 53 -3.08 -9.14 2.59
C LEU A 53 -2.01 -8.97 3.69
N LYS A 54 -2.35 -8.34 4.81
CA LYS A 54 -1.46 -8.22 5.97
C LYS A 54 -1.32 -9.50 6.78
N SER A 55 -2.19 -10.50 6.57
CA SER A 55 -2.07 -11.81 7.22
C SER A 55 -0.84 -12.59 6.75
N GLY A 56 -0.44 -13.65 7.48
CA GLY A 56 0.69 -14.50 7.08
C GLY A 56 0.50 -15.10 5.68
N GLN A 57 -0.68 -15.66 5.40
CA GLN A 57 -1.03 -16.22 4.08
C GLN A 57 -1.07 -15.13 3.00
N GLY A 58 -1.63 -13.95 3.31
CA GLY A 58 -1.66 -12.83 2.38
C GLY A 58 -0.27 -12.34 1.99
N ARG A 59 0.66 -12.27 2.96
CA ARG A 59 2.06 -11.93 2.70
C ARG A 59 2.79 -13.01 1.91
N ALA A 60 2.52 -14.29 2.18
CA ALA A 60 3.07 -15.40 1.41
C ALA A 60 2.62 -15.33 -0.06
N TRP A 61 1.33 -15.07 -0.29
CA TRP A 61 0.78 -14.86 -1.62
C TRP A 61 1.43 -13.67 -2.35
N LEU A 62 1.58 -12.52 -1.67
CA LEU A 62 2.27 -11.36 -2.23
C LEU A 62 3.72 -11.66 -2.59
N LYS A 63 4.44 -12.40 -1.72
CA LYS A 63 5.82 -12.82 -1.98
C LYS A 63 5.91 -13.80 -3.15
N GLN A 64 4.96 -14.73 -3.29
CA GLN A 64 4.93 -15.66 -4.42
C GLN A 64 4.65 -14.94 -5.74
N LYS A 65 3.69 -14.00 -5.75
CA LYS A 65 3.26 -13.29 -6.95
C LYS A 65 4.24 -12.20 -7.39
N PHE A 66 4.85 -11.49 -6.43
CA PHE A 66 5.59 -10.25 -6.68
C PHE A 66 6.94 -10.17 -5.97
N GLY A 67 7.31 -11.19 -5.19
CA GLY A 67 8.65 -11.28 -4.63
C GLY A 67 9.65 -11.58 -5.74
N ARG A 68 10.61 -10.67 -5.93
CA ARG A 68 11.84 -10.96 -6.67
C ARG A 68 12.75 -11.86 -5.85
#